data_AF-A0A3Q9G1Z8-F1
#
_entry.id   AF-A0A3Q9G1Z8-F1
#
_cell.length_a   1.000
_cell.length_b   1.000
_cell.length_c   1.000
_cell.angle_alpha   90.00
_cell.angle_beta   90.00
_cell.angle_gamma   90.00
#
_symmetry.space_group_name_H-M   'P 1'
#
loop_
_entity.id
_entity.type
_entity.pdbx_description
1 polymer ?
#
loop_
_entity_poly.entity_id
_entity_poly.type
_entity_poly.pdbx_seq_one_letter_code
_entity_poly.pdbx_strand_id
1 'polypeptide(L)'
;MAVDHEAARRAGISRRWRAHSGATPRGGSPPPLRELPPNDQRHADEQAFLSAVTTRPNELGGIRSYLSPGDFADPLHQQLYRCLTALHHRGEPIDPITVLWEAQHRGVLASTTPETVLTTCARSGNDPDYWATRILDHALLSTTAASAEHIKLAVDDPTMTPQQLITVCRRALRDLTAVRLRRHHAHQRPPAPPLRSSRPPTQRSVTRPPPRIAPVNPFGPSYSAPRAPTSSSSR
;
A
#
# COMPACT_ATOMS: atom_id res chain seq x y z
N MET A 1 26.97 21.85 54.56
CA MET A 1 27.97 21.05 53.82
C MET A 1 27.40 19.81 53.10
N ALA A 2 26.20 19.30 53.40
CA ALA A 2 25.62 18.14 52.67
C ALA A 2 25.07 18.48 51.27
N VAL A 3 24.57 19.71 51.07
CA VAL A 3 23.93 20.17 49.82
C VAL A 3 24.95 20.31 48.66
N ASP A 4 26.20 20.68 48.97
CA ASP A 4 27.28 20.86 47.99
C ASP A 4 27.71 19.54 47.32
N HIS A 5 27.66 18.43 48.05
CA HIS A 5 28.02 17.12 47.52
C HIS A 5 26.98 16.59 46.51
N GLU A 6 25.70 16.89 46.69
CA GLU A 6 24.65 16.48 45.76
C GLU A 6 24.69 17.31 44.47
N ALA A 7 24.90 18.63 44.58
CA ALA A 7 25.11 19.51 43.44
C ALA A 7 26.35 19.08 42.62
N ALA A 8 27.46 18.76 43.28
CA ALA A 8 28.67 18.25 42.63
C ALA A 8 28.45 16.90 41.93
N ARG A 9 27.68 15.98 42.55
CA ARG A 9 27.29 14.70 41.94
C ARG A 9 26.42 14.88 40.71
N ARG A 10 25.41 15.76 40.75
CA ARG A 10 24.56 16.10 39.60
C ARG A 10 25.38 16.70 38.46
N ALA A 11 26.31 17.61 38.77
CA ALA A 11 27.23 18.21 37.81
C ALA A 11 28.25 17.21 37.23
N GLY A 12 28.58 16.14 37.96
CA GLY A 12 29.42 15.04 37.46
C GLY A 12 28.68 14.12 36.49
N ILE A 13 27.39 13.84 36.76
CA ILE A 13 26.53 13.03 35.88
C ILE A 13 26.25 13.77 34.57
N SER A 14 25.94 15.07 34.63
CA SER A 14 25.70 15.89 33.43
C SER A 14 26.94 16.03 32.54
N ARG A 15 28.14 16.08 33.13
CA ARG A 15 29.42 16.08 32.37
C ARG A 15 29.74 14.73 31.73
N ARG A 16 29.33 13.62 32.36
CA ARG A 16 29.47 12.26 31.81
C ARG A 16 28.49 11.99 30.66
N TRP A 17 27.29 12.55 30.75
CA TRP A 17 26.33 12.60 29.64
C TRP A 17 26.74 13.72 28.67
N ARG A 18 27.83 13.49 27.91
CA ARG A 18 28.11 14.36 26.75
C ARG A 18 26.90 14.31 25.83
N ALA A 19 26.39 15.48 25.44
CA ALA A 19 25.36 15.57 24.43
C ALA A 19 25.88 14.85 23.17
N HIS A 20 25.14 13.85 22.71
CA HIS A 20 25.47 13.15 21.47
C HIS A 20 25.56 14.18 20.33
N SER A 21 26.53 14.02 19.42
CA SER A 21 26.62 14.80 18.19
C SER A 21 25.27 14.70 17.46
N GLY A 22 24.48 15.78 17.50
CA GLY A 22 23.05 15.75 17.22
C GLY A 22 22.20 16.57 18.20
N ALA A 23 22.80 17.15 19.25
CA ALA A 23 22.18 18.20 20.05
C ALA A 23 21.56 19.25 19.12
N THR A 24 20.27 19.53 19.31
CA THR A 24 19.53 20.54 18.55
C THR A 24 20.33 21.84 18.54
N PRO A 25 20.47 22.52 17.39
CA PRO A 25 21.11 23.82 17.36
C PRO A 25 20.32 24.74 18.30
N ARG A 26 20.92 25.05 19.46
CA ARG A 26 20.41 26.06 20.38
C ARG A 26 20.55 27.40 19.65
N GLY A 27 19.48 27.87 19.02
CA GLY A 27 19.46 29.21 18.41
C GLY A 27 18.58 29.42 17.18
N GLY A 28 17.99 28.38 16.59
CA GLY A 28 17.02 28.55 15.50
C GLY A 28 15.57 28.55 16.02
N SER A 29 14.72 29.44 15.52
CA SER A 29 13.28 29.20 15.58
C SER A 29 13.02 27.81 14.98
N PRO A 30 12.29 26.92 15.66
CA PRO A 30 11.95 25.64 15.07
C PRO A 30 11.28 25.91 13.71
N PRO A 31 11.59 25.10 12.67
CA PRO A 31 10.82 25.16 11.43
C PRO A 31 9.33 25.03 11.77
N PRO A 32 8.43 25.63 10.97
CA PRO A 32 7.00 25.52 11.22
C PRO A 32 6.65 24.05 11.42
N LEU A 33 5.99 23.76 12.55
CA LEU A 33 5.62 22.40 12.89
C LEU A 33 4.73 21.89 11.78
N ARG A 34 5.11 20.75 11.20
CA ARG A 34 4.26 20.08 10.22
C ARG A 34 3.13 19.45 11.00
N GLU A 35 1.96 20.08 10.95
CA GLU A 35 0.78 19.60 11.65
C GLU A 35 0.26 18.32 11.00
N LEU A 36 -0.22 17.41 11.85
CA LEU A 36 -0.90 16.21 11.38
C LEU A 36 -2.19 16.65 10.66
N PRO A 37 -2.41 16.24 9.40
CA PRO A 37 -3.63 16.62 8.69
C PRO A 37 -4.88 16.15 9.43
N PRO A 38 -6.03 16.83 9.26
CA PRO A 38 -7.31 16.38 9.81
C PRO A 38 -7.64 14.95 9.39
N ASN A 39 -8.39 14.23 10.23
CA ASN A 39 -8.72 12.82 9.97
C ASN A 39 -9.43 12.62 8.63
N ASP A 40 -10.35 13.52 8.25
CA ASP A 40 -11.06 13.42 6.97
C ASP A 40 -10.11 13.46 5.77
N GLN A 41 -9.08 14.32 5.82
CA GLN A 41 -8.05 14.37 4.80
C GLN A 41 -7.20 13.10 4.78
N ARG A 42 -6.84 12.57 5.96
CA ARG A 42 -6.07 11.31 6.07
C ARG A 42 -6.85 10.13 5.50
N HIS A 43 -8.14 10.03 5.81
CA HIS A 43 -9.03 9.00 5.28
C HIS A 43 -9.19 9.12 3.77
N ALA A 44 -9.33 10.35 3.24
CA ALA A 44 -9.38 10.59 1.80
C ALA A 44 -8.08 10.15 1.10
N ASP A 45 -6.92 10.44 1.70
CA ASP A 45 -5.61 10.04 1.18
C ASP A 45 -5.44 8.51 1.20
N GLU A 46 -5.97 7.83 2.23
CA GLU A 46 -6.01 6.37 2.33
C GLU A 46 -6.94 5.73 1.29
N GLN A 47 -8.12 6.30 1.07
CA GLN A 47 -9.02 5.86 0.01
C GLN A 47 -8.38 6.07 -1.39
N ALA A 48 -7.69 7.19 -1.59
CA ALA A 48 -6.95 7.45 -2.83
C ALA A 48 -5.84 6.40 -3.07
N PHE A 49 -5.17 5.94 -2.02
CA PHE A 49 -4.22 4.83 -2.08
C PHE A 49 -4.90 3.49 -2.42
N LEU A 50 -5.97 3.12 -1.71
CA LEU A 50 -6.65 1.82 -1.89
C LEU A 50 -7.20 1.67 -3.31
N SER A 51 -7.80 2.72 -3.85
CA SER A 51 -8.23 2.79 -5.25
C SER A 51 -7.06 2.66 -6.23
N ALA A 52 -5.95 3.37 -5.99
CA ALA A 52 -4.77 3.34 -6.84
C ALA A 52 -4.13 1.94 -6.92
N VAL A 53 -3.98 1.28 -5.77
CA VAL A 53 -3.43 -0.08 -5.67
C VAL A 53 -4.32 -1.11 -6.34
N THR A 54 -5.64 -0.95 -6.24
CA THR A 54 -6.60 -1.83 -6.91
C THR A 54 -6.49 -1.70 -8.43
N THR A 55 -6.18 -0.50 -8.95
CA THR A 55 -5.90 -0.31 -10.38
C THR A 55 -4.54 -0.89 -10.80
N ARG A 56 -3.49 -0.71 -9.99
CA ARG A 56 -2.10 -1.12 -10.28
C ARG A 56 -1.56 -2.13 -9.25
N PRO A 57 -2.07 -3.36 -9.25
CA PRO A 57 -1.72 -4.36 -8.24
C PRO A 57 -0.26 -4.81 -8.26
N ASN A 58 0.43 -4.65 -9.40
CA ASN A 58 1.84 -5.01 -9.54
C ASN A 58 2.77 -4.18 -8.63
N GLU A 59 2.35 -2.98 -8.23
CA GLU A 59 3.17 -2.09 -7.39
C GLU A 59 3.07 -2.40 -5.90
N LEU A 60 2.02 -3.13 -5.50
CA LEU A 60 1.76 -3.50 -4.11
C LEU A 60 2.91 -4.28 -3.47
N GLY A 61 3.58 -5.14 -4.25
CA GLY A 61 4.71 -5.93 -3.77
C GLY A 61 5.86 -5.07 -3.24
N GLY A 62 6.18 -3.97 -3.92
CA GLY A 62 7.21 -3.05 -3.48
C GLY A 62 6.76 -2.12 -2.36
N ILE A 63 5.49 -1.70 -2.38
CA ILE A 63 4.93 -0.83 -1.33
C ILE A 63 4.88 -1.55 0.04
N ARG A 64 4.55 -2.84 0.04
CA ARG A 64 4.54 -3.69 1.25
C ARG A 64 5.89 -3.79 1.95
N SER A 65 6.99 -3.45 1.27
CA SER A 65 8.33 -3.45 1.90
C SER A 65 8.49 -2.36 2.96
N TYR A 66 7.68 -1.29 2.92
CA TYR A 66 7.78 -0.17 3.84
C TYR A 66 6.45 0.24 4.49
N LEU A 67 5.31 0.03 3.82
CA LEU A 67 3.99 0.35 4.34
C LEU A 67 3.41 -0.84 5.11
N SER A 68 2.89 -0.58 6.30
CA SER A 68 2.27 -1.55 7.19
C SER A 68 0.78 -1.25 7.34
N PRO A 69 -0.08 -2.26 7.60
CA PRO A 69 -1.47 -2.00 7.96
C PRO A 69 -1.62 -1.05 9.15
N GLY A 70 -0.68 -1.01 10.09
CA GLY A 70 -0.75 -0.12 11.25
C GLY A 70 -0.54 1.37 10.95
N ASP A 71 -0.19 1.73 9.70
CA ASP A 71 0.06 3.13 9.32
C ASP A 71 -1.21 3.89 8.95
N PHE A 72 -2.31 3.19 8.64
CA PHE A 72 -3.58 3.82 8.29
C PHE A 72 -4.30 4.30 9.54
N ALA A 73 -4.93 5.46 9.44
CA ALA A 73 -5.75 6.08 10.46
C ALA A 73 -7.10 5.37 10.61
N ASP A 74 -7.75 5.03 9.49
CA ASP A 74 -9.06 4.39 9.51
C ASP A 74 -8.94 2.87 9.70
N PRO A 75 -9.50 2.29 10.78
CA PRO A 75 -9.52 0.85 11.00
C PRO A 75 -10.12 0.07 9.81
N LEU A 76 -11.11 0.62 9.10
CA LEU A 76 -11.68 -0.03 7.92
C LEU A 76 -10.63 -0.12 6.80
N HIS A 77 -9.93 0.97 6.51
CA HIS A 77 -8.86 0.98 5.50
C HIS A 77 -7.70 0.05 5.87
N GLN A 78 -7.35 -0.06 7.16
CA GLN A 78 -6.39 -1.06 7.64
C GLN A 78 -6.80 -2.47 7.23
N GLN A 79 -8.07 -2.83 7.42
CA GLN A 79 -8.57 -4.17 7.08
C GLN A 79 -8.64 -4.38 5.57
N LEU A 80 -9.05 -3.38 4.81
CA LEU A 80 -9.05 -3.46 3.34
C LEU A 80 -7.63 -3.63 2.78
N TYR A 81 -6.64 -2.93 3.34
CA TYR A 81 -5.23 -3.14 2.99
C TYR A 81 -4.75 -4.56 3.30
N ARG A 82 -5.19 -5.16 4.42
CA ARG A 82 -4.93 -6.58 4.73
C ARG A 82 -5.58 -7.53 3.71
N CYS A 83 -6.77 -7.22 3.22
CA CYS A 83 -7.43 -8.01 2.17
C CYS A 83 -6.64 -7.95 0.86
N LEU A 84 -6.26 -6.74 0.43
CA LEU A 84 -5.45 -6.51 -0.78
C LEU A 84 -4.12 -7.28 -0.72
N THR A 85 -3.40 -7.17 0.40
CA THR A 85 -2.10 -7.83 0.59
C THR A 85 -2.22 -9.36 0.63
N ALA A 86 -3.33 -9.89 1.15
CA ALA A 86 -3.60 -11.33 1.16
C ALA A 86 -3.94 -11.89 -0.22
N LEU A 87 -4.74 -11.17 -1.02
CA LEU A 87 -4.99 -11.51 -2.42
C LEU A 87 -3.69 -11.51 -3.22
N HIS A 88 -2.89 -10.45 -3.07
CA HIS A 88 -1.57 -10.35 -3.70
C HIS A 88 -0.63 -11.49 -3.33
N HIS A 89 -0.63 -11.91 -2.05
CA HIS A 89 0.22 -13.00 -1.60
C HIS A 89 -0.18 -14.36 -2.19
N ARG A 90 -1.48 -14.58 -2.40
CA ARG A 90 -2.02 -15.79 -3.06
C ARG A 90 -1.87 -15.76 -4.59
N GLY A 91 -1.52 -14.61 -5.18
CA GLY A 91 -1.50 -14.44 -6.63
C GLY A 91 -2.90 -14.34 -7.25
N GLU A 92 -3.92 -14.07 -6.45
CA GLU A 92 -5.29 -13.87 -6.91
C GLU A 92 -5.44 -12.50 -7.59
N PRO A 93 -6.35 -12.35 -8.57
CA PRO A 93 -6.61 -11.06 -9.19
C PRO A 93 -7.09 -10.07 -8.13
N ILE A 94 -6.62 -8.83 -8.26
CA ILE A 94 -7.01 -7.74 -7.35
C ILE A 94 -7.97 -6.84 -8.11
N ASP A 95 -9.25 -6.94 -7.77
CA ASP A 95 -10.33 -6.10 -8.26
C ASP A 95 -11.34 -5.82 -7.13
N PRO A 96 -12.21 -4.80 -7.25
CA PRO A 96 -13.10 -4.41 -6.16
C PRO A 96 -14.04 -5.54 -5.69
N ILE A 97 -14.48 -6.41 -6.60
CA ILE A 97 -15.39 -7.51 -6.27
C ILE A 97 -14.64 -8.60 -5.51
N THR A 98 -13.43 -8.93 -5.95
CA THR A 98 -12.58 -9.90 -5.24
C THR A 98 -12.14 -9.38 -3.87
N VAL A 99 -11.87 -8.08 -3.74
CA VAL A 99 -11.60 -7.45 -2.44
C VAL A 99 -12.82 -7.52 -1.53
N LEU A 100 -14.01 -7.24 -2.04
CA LEU A 100 -15.26 -7.38 -1.29
C LEU A 100 -15.47 -8.81 -0.80
N TRP A 101 -15.23 -9.81 -1.66
CA TRP A 101 -15.32 -11.21 -1.29
C TRP A 101 -14.34 -11.58 -0.16
N GLU A 102 -13.09 -11.12 -0.25
CA GLU A 102 -12.10 -11.35 0.81
C GLU A 102 -12.47 -10.62 2.11
N ALA A 103 -13.01 -9.41 2.01
CA ALA A 103 -13.48 -8.63 3.15
C ALA A 103 -14.66 -9.33 3.85
N GLN A 104 -15.59 -9.92 3.10
CA GLN A 104 -16.67 -10.74 3.64
C GLN A 104 -16.12 -11.97 4.37
N HIS A 105 -15.19 -12.71 3.74
CA HIS A 105 -14.61 -13.92 4.32
C HIS A 105 -13.86 -13.65 5.64
N ARG A 106 -13.30 -12.44 5.78
CA ARG A 106 -12.61 -11.99 7.00
C ARG A 106 -13.53 -11.33 8.04
N GLY A 107 -14.82 -11.22 7.77
CA GLY A 107 -15.79 -10.58 8.68
C GLY A 107 -15.67 -9.05 8.75
N VAL A 108 -15.02 -8.39 7.79
CA VAL A 108 -14.89 -6.91 7.76
C VAL A 108 -16.24 -6.24 7.53
N LEU A 109 -17.16 -6.90 6.83
CA LEU A 109 -18.53 -6.40 6.61
C LEU A 109 -19.37 -6.31 7.89
N ALA A 110 -18.87 -6.78 9.04
CA ALA A 110 -19.53 -6.51 10.32
C ALA A 110 -19.49 -5.01 10.70
N SER A 111 -18.52 -4.25 10.19
CA SER A 111 -18.33 -2.82 10.51
C SER A 111 -18.60 -1.87 9.33
N THR A 112 -18.95 -2.37 8.14
CA THR A 112 -19.17 -1.56 6.94
C THR A 112 -20.17 -2.20 5.99
N THR A 113 -20.69 -1.44 5.03
CA THR A 113 -21.51 -1.98 3.95
C THR A 113 -20.68 -2.43 2.73
N PRO A 114 -21.18 -3.36 1.91
CA PRO A 114 -20.54 -3.75 0.65
C PRO A 114 -20.28 -2.58 -0.30
N GLU A 115 -21.22 -1.63 -0.37
CA GLU A 115 -21.13 -0.47 -1.25
C GLU A 115 -19.91 0.39 -0.88
N THR A 116 -19.66 0.61 0.42
CA THR A 116 -18.48 1.35 0.90
C THR A 116 -17.18 0.66 0.49
N VAL A 117 -17.10 -0.67 0.56
CA VAL A 117 -15.89 -1.39 0.11
C VAL A 117 -15.67 -1.20 -1.39
N LEU A 118 -16.74 -1.30 -2.18
CA LEU A 118 -16.67 -1.12 -3.63
C LEU A 118 -16.28 0.31 -4.03
N THR A 119 -16.79 1.33 -3.33
CA THR A 119 -16.44 2.74 -3.59
C THR A 119 -15.02 3.06 -3.16
N THR A 120 -14.56 2.53 -2.03
CA THR A 120 -13.19 2.74 -1.54
C THR A 120 -12.14 2.10 -2.45
N CYS A 121 -12.44 0.91 -2.99
CA CYS A 121 -11.56 0.18 -3.90
C CYS A 121 -11.83 0.47 -5.39
N ALA A 122 -12.69 1.44 -5.72
CA ALA A 122 -13.02 1.76 -7.11
C ALA A 122 -11.76 2.10 -7.93
N ARG A 123 -11.80 1.81 -9.24
CA ARG A 123 -10.67 2.12 -10.12
C ARG A 123 -10.38 3.62 -10.18
N SER A 124 -9.12 4.00 -9.94
CA SER A 124 -8.63 5.37 -10.06
C SER A 124 -7.35 5.46 -10.90
N GLY A 125 -7.05 6.64 -11.42
CA GLY A 125 -5.80 6.97 -12.15
C GLY A 125 -4.67 7.46 -11.23
N ASN A 126 -4.83 7.29 -9.93
CA ASN A 126 -3.94 7.80 -8.90
C ASN A 126 -2.59 7.06 -8.83
N ASP A 127 -1.62 7.66 -8.14
CA ASP A 127 -0.30 7.06 -7.92
C ASP A 127 -0.15 6.34 -6.58
N PRO A 128 -0.08 4.99 -6.53
CA PRO A 128 -0.08 4.27 -5.27
C PRO A 128 1.23 4.50 -4.50
N ASP A 129 2.37 4.69 -5.15
CA ASP A 129 3.64 4.96 -4.44
C ASP A 129 3.65 6.35 -3.80
N TYR A 130 3.11 7.37 -4.51
CA TYR A 130 2.87 8.70 -3.94
C TYR A 130 1.95 8.64 -2.72
N TRP A 131 0.78 8.01 -2.84
CA TRP A 131 -0.17 7.96 -1.73
C TRP A 131 0.33 7.09 -0.57
N ALA A 132 1.02 5.98 -0.83
CA ALA A 132 1.67 5.18 0.20
C ALA A 132 2.68 6.00 1.00
N THR A 133 3.50 6.78 0.30
CA THR A 133 4.48 7.68 0.91
C THR A 133 3.81 8.73 1.79
N ARG A 134 2.67 9.27 1.33
CA ARG A 134 1.88 10.26 2.08
C ARG A 134 1.23 9.67 3.32
N ILE A 135 0.67 8.46 3.27
CA ILE A 135 0.16 7.74 4.43
C ILE A 135 1.28 7.51 5.46
N LEU A 136 2.48 7.15 4.98
CA LEU A 136 3.64 6.95 5.85
C LEU A 136 4.11 8.25 6.52
N ASP A 137 3.99 9.40 5.84
CA ASP A 137 4.22 10.71 6.44
C ASP A 137 3.19 11.01 7.55
N HIS A 138 1.91 10.68 7.35
CA HIS A 138 0.90 10.80 8.41
C HIS A 138 1.19 9.89 9.60
N ALA A 139 1.54 8.63 9.35
CA ALA A 139 1.89 7.67 10.39
C ALA A 139 3.11 8.14 11.20
N LEU A 140 4.11 8.74 10.53
CA LEU A 140 5.27 9.32 11.20
C LEU A 140 4.88 10.47 12.13
N LEU A 141 4.06 11.41 11.65
CA LEU A 141 3.59 12.54 12.46
C LEU A 141 2.73 12.06 13.65
N SER A 142 1.80 11.14 13.40
CA SER A 142 0.93 10.56 14.43
C SER A 142 1.72 9.78 15.48
N THR A 143 2.69 8.96 15.07
CA THR A 143 3.57 8.22 16.01
C THR A 143 4.46 9.16 16.82
N THR A 144 4.92 10.26 16.22
CA THR A 144 5.71 11.27 16.93
C THR A 144 4.88 11.94 18.02
N ALA A 145 3.66 12.38 17.68
CA ALA A 145 2.74 12.99 18.64
C ALA A 145 2.39 12.04 19.79
N ALA A 146 1.99 10.79 19.46
CA ALA A 146 1.66 9.78 20.46
C ALA A 146 2.85 9.42 21.37
N SER A 147 4.07 9.32 20.80
CA SER A 147 5.28 9.05 21.58
C SER A 147 5.59 10.19 22.54
N ALA A 148 5.43 11.44 22.09
CA ALA A 148 5.66 12.62 22.93
C ALA A 148 4.64 12.70 24.07
N GLU A 149 3.37 12.47 23.79
CA GLU A 149 2.30 12.43 24.79
C GLU A 149 2.54 11.33 25.82
N HIS A 150 2.89 10.12 25.37
CA HIS A 150 3.17 9.01 26.27
C HIS A 150 4.39 9.29 27.17
N ILE A 151 5.46 9.89 26.63
CA ILE A 151 6.61 10.31 27.44
C ILE A 151 6.19 11.37 28.45
N LYS A 152 5.38 12.35 28.05
CA LYS A 152 4.90 13.41 28.96
C LYS A 152 4.11 12.82 30.13
N LEU A 153 3.13 11.95 29.85
CA LEU A 153 2.35 11.27 30.87
C LEU A 153 3.23 10.44 31.81
N ALA A 154 4.25 9.77 31.28
CA ALA A 154 5.19 9.00 32.08
C ALA A 154 6.09 9.86 32.98
N VAL A 155 6.43 11.08 32.54
CA VAL A 155 7.19 12.05 33.32
C VAL A 155 6.34 12.69 34.42
N ASP A 156 5.06 12.91 34.16
CA ASP A 156 4.12 13.55 35.09
C ASP A 156 3.64 12.58 36.21
N ASP A 157 3.90 11.28 36.10
CA ASP A 157 3.54 10.27 37.10
C ASP A 157 4.53 10.26 38.29
N PRO A 158 4.10 10.67 39.51
CA PRO A 158 4.97 10.76 40.67
C PRO A 158 5.38 9.38 41.24
N THR A 159 4.71 8.30 40.84
CA THR A 159 5.02 6.95 41.28
C THR A 159 6.12 6.29 40.45
N MET A 160 6.47 6.90 39.32
CA MET A 160 7.39 6.34 38.34
C MET A 160 8.85 6.41 38.83
N THR A 161 9.52 5.27 38.93
CA THR A 161 10.95 5.23 39.21
C THR A 161 11.77 5.69 38.00
N PRO A 162 12.99 6.25 38.19
CA PRO A 162 13.85 6.64 37.09
C PRO A 162 14.13 5.51 36.08
N GLN A 163 14.28 4.26 36.57
CA GLN A 163 14.51 3.10 35.71
C GLN A 163 13.28 2.76 34.85
N GLN A 164 12.06 2.86 35.41
CA GLN A 164 10.82 2.68 34.66
C GLN A 164 10.67 3.75 33.58
N LEU A 165 10.95 5.02 33.92
CA LEU A 165 10.91 6.12 32.97
C LEU A 165 11.85 5.90 31.78
N ILE A 166 13.10 5.50 32.03
CA ILE A 166 14.06 5.18 30.94
C ILE A 166 13.52 4.07 30.05
N THR A 167 12.87 3.06 30.63
CA THR A 167 12.31 1.92 29.88
C THR A 167 11.15 2.35 29.00
N VAL A 168 10.22 3.15 29.53
CA VAL A 168 9.09 3.71 28.77
C VAL A 168 9.57 4.59 27.63
N CYS A 169 10.50 5.52 27.89
CA CYS A 169 11.05 6.41 26.87
C CYS A 169 11.76 5.62 25.75
N ARG A 170 12.56 4.60 26.10
CA ARG A 170 13.21 3.75 25.09
C ARG A 170 12.22 2.99 24.23
N ARG A 171 11.12 2.50 24.82
CA ARG A 171 10.06 1.82 24.09
C ARG A 171 9.36 2.77 23.12
N ALA A 172 8.91 3.93 23.59
CA ALA A 172 8.26 4.94 22.74
C ALA A 172 9.17 5.40 21.58
N LEU A 173 10.44 5.66 21.85
CA LEU A 173 11.40 6.07 20.81
C LEU A 173 11.74 4.97 19.81
N ARG A 174 11.64 3.70 20.20
CA ARG A 174 11.82 2.56 19.30
C ARG A 174 10.73 2.54 18.23
N ASP A 175 9.47 2.74 18.63
CA ASP A 175 8.33 2.74 17.72
C ASP A 175 8.45 3.89 16.70
N LEU A 176 8.81 5.08 17.16
CA LEU A 176 9.12 6.22 16.28
C LEU A 176 10.28 5.92 15.32
N THR A 177 11.35 5.30 15.82
CA THR A 177 12.51 4.96 15.00
C THR A 177 12.16 3.93 13.93
N ALA A 178 11.30 2.96 14.24
CA ALA A 178 10.83 1.97 13.27
C ALA A 178 10.08 2.63 12.09
N VAL A 179 9.17 3.59 12.36
CA VAL A 179 8.47 4.32 11.30
C VAL A 179 9.45 5.18 10.47
N ARG A 180 10.40 5.85 11.13
CA ARG A 180 11.43 6.67 10.44
C ARG A 180 12.31 5.85 9.50
N LEU A 181 12.73 4.65 9.91
CA LEU A 181 13.52 3.77 9.07
C LEU A 181 12.74 3.32 7.84
N ARG A 182 11.46 2.92 8.00
CA ARG A 182 10.59 2.57 6.88
C ARG A 182 10.40 3.74 5.91
N ARG A 183 10.24 4.96 6.44
CA ARG A 183 10.14 6.19 5.63
C ARG A 183 11.40 6.47 4.81
N HIS A 184 12.56 6.24 5.41
CA HIS A 184 13.84 6.35 4.73
C HIS A 184 13.99 5.29 3.63
N HIS A 185 13.60 4.04 3.89
CA HIS A 185 13.57 2.98 2.87
C HIS A 185 12.66 3.33 1.68
N ALA A 186 11.49 3.92 1.92
CA ALA A 186 10.60 4.37 0.86
C ALA A 186 11.27 5.40 -0.07
N HIS A 187 11.98 6.38 0.49
CA HIS A 187 12.72 7.40 -0.28
C HIS A 187 13.92 6.85 -1.07
N GLN A 188 14.54 5.77 -0.57
CA GLN A 188 15.69 5.14 -1.23
C GLN A 188 15.30 4.18 -2.35
N ARG A 189 14.00 3.94 -2.55
CA ARG A 189 13.53 3.03 -3.58
C ARG A 189 13.80 3.63 -4.96
N PRO A 190 14.59 2.97 -5.82
CA PRO A 190 14.77 3.42 -7.19
C PRO A 190 13.40 3.37 -7.92
N PRO A 191 13.13 4.31 -8.84
CA PRO A 191 11.93 4.25 -9.66
C PRO A 191 11.88 2.88 -10.34
N ALA A 192 10.71 2.24 -10.32
CA ALA A 192 10.54 0.92 -10.90
C ALA A 192 11.11 0.92 -12.33
N PRO A 193 11.96 -0.07 -12.70
CA PRO A 193 12.43 -0.15 -14.08
C PRO A 193 11.20 -0.20 -14.99
N PRO A 194 11.20 0.53 -16.12
CA PRO A 194 10.06 0.50 -17.03
C PRO A 194 9.78 -0.96 -17.37
N LEU A 195 8.51 -1.36 -17.24
CA LEU A 195 8.05 -2.67 -17.69
C LEU A 195 8.55 -2.82 -19.13
N ARG A 196 9.58 -3.64 -19.35
CA ARG A 196 9.95 -4.06 -20.70
C ARG A 196 8.68 -4.71 -21.21
N SER A 197 8.02 -4.08 -22.16
CA SER A 197 6.99 -4.76 -22.93
C SER A 197 7.68 -6.00 -23.45
N SER A 198 7.35 -7.15 -22.87
CA SER A 198 7.66 -8.42 -23.49
C SER A 198 6.94 -8.34 -24.82
N ARG A 199 7.69 -7.98 -25.87
CA ARG A 199 7.24 -8.06 -27.26
C ARG A 199 6.54 -9.41 -27.34
N PRO A 200 5.24 -9.47 -27.71
CA PRO A 200 4.57 -10.75 -27.86
C PRO A 200 5.49 -11.60 -28.74
N PRO A 201 5.71 -12.90 -28.41
CA PRO A 201 6.54 -13.74 -29.25
C PRO A 201 6.02 -13.55 -30.65
N THR A 202 6.86 -12.99 -31.53
CA THR A 202 6.55 -12.86 -32.95
C THR A 202 6.10 -14.24 -33.34
N GLN A 203 4.80 -14.41 -33.58
CA GLN A 203 4.31 -15.57 -34.31
C GLN A 203 5.16 -15.54 -35.56
N ARG A 204 6.10 -16.47 -35.65
CA ARG A 204 6.74 -16.79 -36.91
C ARG A 204 5.56 -17.13 -37.78
N SER A 205 5.16 -16.19 -38.63
CA SER A 205 4.27 -16.44 -39.73
C SER A 205 4.95 -17.55 -40.50
N VAL A 206 4.51 -18.78 -40.23
CA VAL A 206 4.75 -19.90 -41.13
C VAL A 206 4.02 -19.44 -42.37
N THR A 207 4.78 -18.90 -43.32
CA THR A 207 4.30 -18.50 -44.62
C THR A 207 3.79 -19.77 -45.27
N ARG A 208 2.51 -20.06 -45.07
CA ARG A 208 1.83 -21.12 -45.80
C ARG A 208 1.83 -20.66 -47.26
N PRO A 209 2.46 -21.41 -48.18
CA PRO A 209 2.46 -21.03 -49.58
C PRO A 209 1.03 -20.89 -50.09
N PRO A 210 0.77 -19.94 -51.01
CA PRO A 210 -0.57 -19.74 -51.54
C PRO A 210 -1.08 -21.03 -52.20
N PRO A 211 -2.39 -21.34 -52.12
CA PRO A 211 -2.94 -22.48 -52.82
C PRO A 211 -2.72 -22.30 -54.32
N ARG A 212 -2.06 -23.29 -54.93
CA ARG A 212 -1.88 -23.38 -56.37
C ARG A 212 -3.26 -23.56 -57.00
N ILE A 213 -3.80 -22.50 -57.60
CA ILE A 213 -5.02 -22.58 -58.41
C ILE A 213 -4.69 -23.51 -59.59
N ALA A 214 -5.28 -24.70 -59.59
CA ALA A 214 -5.23 -25.60 -60.73
C ALA A 214 -6.05 -24.98 -61.87
N PRO A 215 -5.61 -25.08 -63.14
CA PRO A 215 -6.39 -24.62 -64.26
C PRO A 215 -7.73 -25.37 -64.29
N VAL A 216 -8.81 -24.61 -64.39
CA VAL A 216 -10.17 -25.11 -64.59
C VAL A 216 -10.19 -25.89 -65.89
N ASN A 217 -10.45 -27.19 -65.80
CA ASN A 217 -10.61 -28.07 -66.95
C ASN A 217 -11.92 -27.68 -67.66
N PRO A 218 -11.91 -27.25 -68.95
CA PRO A 218 -13.12 -26.77 -69.63
C PRO A 218 -14.05 -27.90 -70.10
N PHE A 219 -13.74 -29.17 -69.81
CA PHE A 219 -14.59 -30.31 -70.11
C PHE A 219 -15.20 -30.84 -68.81
N GLY A 220 -16.41 -30.35 -68.51
CA GLY A 220 -17.20 -30.80 -67.37
C GLY A 220 -17.72 -32.23 -67.55
N PRO A 221 -17.91 -33.00 -66.46
CA PRO A 221 -18.60 -34.28 -66.53
C PRO A 221 -20.11 -34.05 -66.73
N SER A 222 -20.65 -34.68 -67.77
CA SER A 222 -22.09 -34.73 -68.05
C SER A 222 -22.82 -35.42 -66.90
N TYR A 223 -23.51 -34.66 -66.05
CA TYR A 223 -24.44 -35.22 -65.08
C TYR A 223 -25.83 -35.35 -65.71
N SER A 224 -26.24 -36.60 -65.94
CA SER A 224 -27.62 -36.98 -66.22
C SER A 224 -28.51 -36.62 -65.03
N ALA A 225 -29.59 -35.89 -65.30
CA ALA A 225 -30.58 -35.48 -64.31
C ALA A 225 -31.51 -36.63 -63.91
N PRO A 226 -31.82 -36.84 -62.62
CA PRO A 226 -32.97 -37.61 -62.22
C PRO A 226 -34.23 -36.72 -62.15
N ARG A 227 -35.31 -37.26 -62.70
CA ARG A 227 -36.63 -36.65 -62.91
C ARG A 227 -37.39 -36.52 -61.58
N ALA A 228 -37.98 -35.35 -61.33
CA ALA A 228 -38.86 -35.12 -60.19
C ALA A 228 -40.23 -35.83 -60.37
N PRO A 229 -40.80 -36.44 -59.33
CA PRO A 229 -42.22 -36.78 -59.32
C PRO A 229 -43.08 -35.60 -58.84
N THR A 230 -44.14 -35.36 -59.59
CA THR A 230 -45.19 -34.36 -59.39
C THR A 230 -46.01 -34.64 -58.13
N SER A 231 -46.27 -33.59 -57.35
CA SER A 231 -47.29 -33.55 -56.32
C SER A 231 -48.68 -33.73 -56.95
N SER A 232 -49.45 -34.70 -56.46
CA SER A 232 -50.89 -34.81 -56.68
C SER A 232 -51.60 -34.61 -55.36
N SER A 233 -52.50 -33.64 -55.35
CA SER A 233 -53.47 -33.35 -54.31
C SER A 233 -54.75 -34.11 -54.62
N SER A 234 -55.35 -34.80 -53.64
CA SER A 234 -56.81 -34.96 -53.55
C SER A 234 -57.22 -35.60 -52.21
N ARG A 235 -58.10 -34.87 -51.51
CA ARG A 235 -59.21 -35.27 -50.60
C ARG A 235 -59.00 -36.34 -49.54
#